data_AF-A0A3M1QCI8-F1
#
_entry.id   AF-A0A3M1QCI8-F1
#
_cell.length_a   1.000
_cell.length_b   1.000
_cell.length_c   1.000
_cell.angle_alpha   90.00
_cell.angle_beta   90.00
_cell.angle_gamma   90.00
#
_symmetry.space_group_name_H-M   'P 1'
#
loop_
_entity.id
_entity.type
_entity.pdbx_description
1 polymer ?
#
loop_
_entity_poly.entity_id
_entity_poly.type
_entity_poly.pdbx_seq_one_letter_code
_entity_poly.pdbx_strand_id
1 'polypeptide(L)'
;MTQISAAGNLTIDIQASRWRLLIANATRQEVLLEAVAGHAIRYVPVFATRRKLPESGVLYPDQIQRVMLGWSKKDASWHLGLVFEASLAQQRGSRWCELAAWPDKNGDVYRDLAEQAGQSLATNLSCRFNVVPPENVGGAATTTPPVASPQPRQTDYSRPADYQPTTTSPSYYDAPQPAQPASTSQYAPPSQQQPSYGDYSETTDAGAYTQQPAYPETTDAGVYTQQPAYPETTDAESYTQQPAYPETTDAGAYTQQPAYPETTDAGAYTQQPTYPETNDIGTYTEQSSYYTGRVPVAETRPLPALPVKMEMWTLQGDGSTQLELVRSGKWARNKLLRIAWYSLWAVVYVVLVAATFLSDIADPNPSFLPFLGIATAVIVIGLAFYNLYELITRPNRIIIDGASGTVRVMRGKSEKWRATRTDIESVYVTQVVNRKAVVQHGELNLQLAHVSGDEFYPLLLESQPKGKPTDVDLKVHRRPRKDEIQDLSLSGFYTDLQAVGGYIAAVLGVPGWYDRRVK
;
A
#
# COMPACT_ATOMS: atom_id res chain seq x y z
N MET A 1 -34.68 1.41 -14.53
CA MET A 1 -33.42 2.08 -14.13
C MET A 1 -32.62 1.03 -13.39
N THR A 2 -31.41 0.73 -13.86
CA THR A 2 -30.55 -0.31 -13.29
C THR A 2 -29.27 0.35 -12.80
N GLN A 3 -28.88 0.13 -11.55
CA GLN A 3 -27.63 0.63 -11.01
C GLN A 3 -26.65 -0.52 -10.78
N ILE A 4 -25.42 -0.37 -11.25
CA ILE A 4 -24.35 -1.38 -11.13
C ILE A 4 -23.17 -0.74 -10.40
N SER A 5 -22.81 -1.28 -9.24
CA SER A 5 -21.63 -0.84 -8.49
C SER A 5 -20.34 -1.36 -9.14
N ALA A 6 -19.29 -0.55 -9.17
CA ALA A 6 -17.95 -0.88 -9.66
C ALA A 6 -16.88 -0.47 -8.63
N ALA A 7 -15.62 -0.83 -8.85
CA ALA A 7 -14.51 -0.42 -7.98
C ALA A 7 -14.35 1.11 -7.91
N GLY A 8 -13.68 1.58 -6.84
CA GLY A 8 -13.38 3.01 -6.66
C GLY A 8 -14.61 3.86 -6.37
N ASN A 9 -15.60 3.32 -5.64
CA ASN A 9 -16.87 3.99 -5.33
C ASN A 9 -17.64 4.46 -6.58
N LEU A 10 -17.42 3.80 -7.72
CA LEU A 10 -18.12 4.09 -8.96
C LEU A 10 -19.46 3.37 -9.01
N THR A 11 -20.47 4.04 -9.56
CA THR A 11 -21.78 3.46 -9.83
C THR A 11 -22.18 3.80 -11.26
N ILE A 12 -22.61 2.80 -12.01
CA ILE A 12 -23.13 2.96 -13.36
C ILE A 12 -24.65 2.98 -13.28
N ASP A 13 -25.26 4.07 -13.72
CA ASP A 13 -26.72 4.18 -13.84
C ASP A 13 -27.16 4.01 -15.30
N ILE A 14 -28.02 3.01 -15.52
CA ILE A 14 -28.47 2.57 -16.84
C ILE A 14 -29.97 2.85 -17.02
N GLN A 15 -30.28 3.58 -18.07
CA GLN A 15 -31.62 3.88 -18.56
C GLN A 15 -31.68 3.62 -20.07
N ALA A 16 -32.90 3.60 -20.64
CA ALA A 16 -33.11 3.20 -22.04
C ALA A 16 -32.34 4.06 -23.06
N SER A 17 -32.21 5.38 -22.80
CA SER A 17 -31.55 6.35 -23.69
C SER A 17 -30.41 7.10 -23.02
N ARG A 18 -29.99 6.65 -21.83
CA ARG A 18 -29.01 7.35 -21.00
C ARG A 18 -28.19 6.36 -20.20
N TRP A 19 -26.88 6.58 -20.20
CA TRP A 19 -25.90 5.84 -19.41
C TRP A 19 -25.04 6.85 -18.64
N ARG A 20 -24.87 6.65 -17.33
CA ARG A 20 -24.07 7.56 -16.48
C ARG A 20 -23.06 6.80 -15.65
N LEU A 21 -21.83 7.31 -15.58
CA LEU A 21 -20.84 6.94 -14.59
C LEU A 21 -20.88 7.97 -13.47
N LEU A 22 -21.17 7.50 -12.26
CA LEU A 22 -21.29 8.30 -11.04
C LEU A 22 -20.15 7.92 -10.10
N ILE A 23 -19.63 8.88 -9.34
CA ILE A 23 -18.79 8.61 -8.17
C ILE A 23 -19.59 8.91 -6.90
N ALA A 24 -19.60 7.96 -5.97
CA ALA A 24 -20.20 8.15 -4.67
C ALA A 24 -19.20 8.84 -3.74
N ASN A 25 -19.45 10.11 -3.45
CA ASN A 25 -18.79 10.84 -2.38
C ASN A 25 -19.64 10.75 -1.10
N ALA A 26 -19.04 11.00 0.06
CA ALA A 26 -19.66 10.79 1.39
C ALA A 26 -21.08 11.36 1.57
N THR A 27 -21.46 12.39 0.79
CA THR A 27 -22.77 13.03 0.89
C THR A 27 -23.53 13.14 -0.42
N ARG A 28 -22.90 12.88 -1.59
CA ARG A 28 -23.49 13.13 -2.91
C ARG A 28 -22.92 12.19 -3.97
N GLN A 29 -23.75 11.83 -4.95
CA GLN A 29 -23.31 11.22 -6.19
C GLN A 29 -23.04 12.30 -7.23
N GLU A 30 -21.85 12.29 -7.81
CA GLU A 30 -21.44 13.22 -8.87
C GLU A 30 -21.32 12.48 -10.21
N VAL A 31 -21.85 13.06 -11.29
CA VAL A 31 -21.76 12.49 -12.64
C VAL A 31 -20.37 12.77 -13.21
N LEU A 32 -19.56 11.74 -13.39
CA LEU A 32 -18.25 11.85 -14.02
C LEU A 32 -18.35 11.85 -15.54
N LEU A 33 -19.23 11.01 -16.09
CA LEU A 33 -19.43 10.81 -17.51
C LEU A 33 -20.89 10.47 -17.80
N GLU A 34 -21.47 11.07 -18.84
CA GLU A 34 -22.84 10.83 -19.30
C GLU A 34 -22.85 10.60 -20.81
N ALA A 35 -23.48 9.51 -21.24
CA ALA A 35 -23.76 9.21 -22.63
C ALA A 35 -25.29 9.18 -22.84
N VAL A 36 -25.78 10.00 -23.76
CA VAL A 36 -27.20 10.04 -24.16
C VAL A 36 -27.29 9.56 -25.60
N ALA A 37 -28.27 8.71 -25.91
CA ALA A 37 -28.45 8.17 -27.25
C ALA A 37 -28.47 9.27 -28.32
N GLY A 38 -27.63 9.12 -29.36
CA GLY A 38 -27.51 10.07 -30.47
C GLY A 38 -26.78 11.38 -30.15
N HIS A 39 -26.24 11.55 -28.95
CA HIS A 39 -25.49 12.75 -28.55
C HIS A 39 -24.04 12.42 -28.23
N ALA A 40 -23.19 13.46 -28.24
CA ALA A 40 -21.81 13.33 -27.77
C ALA A 40 -21.78 13.03 -26.26
N ILE A 41 -20.81 12.23 -25.83
CA ILE A 41 -20.55 11.97 -24.41
C ILE A 41 -20.13 13.27 -23.74
N ARG A 42 -20.66 13.55 -22.56
CA ARG A 42 -20.23 14.65 -21.70
C ARG A 42 -19.48 14.10 -20.49
N TYR A 43 -18.42 14.76 -20.07
CA TYR A 43 -17.65 14.38 -18.88
C TYR A 43 -17.09 15.60 -18.17
N VAL A 44 -16.85 15.46 -16.87
CA VAL A 44 -16.29 16.55 -16.05
C VAL A 44 -14.79 16.73 -16.31
N PRO A 45 -14.24 17.96 -16.18
CA PRO A 45 -12.82 18.23 -16.45
C PRO A 45 -11.85 17.34 -15.65
N VAL A 46 -12.15 17.06 -14.38
CA VAL A 46 -11.29 16.19 -13.53
C VAL A 46 -11.21 14.78 -14.11
N PHE A 47 -12.31 14.25 -14.64
CA PHE A 47 -12.33 12.96 -15.33
C PHE A 47 -11.53 13.03 -16.63
N ALA A 48 -11.65 14.14 -17.36
CA ALA A 48 -10.92 14.37 -18.61
C ALA A 48 -9.40 14.32 -18.40
N THR A 49 -8.89 15.10 -17.44
CA THR A 49 -7.45 15.18 -17.14
C THR A 49 -6.90 13.80 -16.75
N ARG A 50 -7.60 13.09 -15.86
CA ARG A 50 -7.18 11.76 -15.39
C ARG A 50 -7.11 10.73 -16.52
N ARG A 51 -8.04 10.79 -17.48
CA ARG A 51 -8.10 9.84 -18.60
C ARG A 51 -7.44 10.38 -19.88
N LYS A 52 -6.77 11.53 -19.81
CA LYS A 52 -6.20 12.27 -20.94
C LYS A 52 -7.23 12.45 -22.07
N LEU A 53 -8.46 12.83 -21.75
CA LEU A 53 -9.48 13.15 -22.75
C LEU A 53 -9.35 14.62 -23.18
N PRO A 54 -9.96 15.02 -24.32
CA PRO A 54 -10.00 16.42 -24.72
C PRO A 54 -10.55 17.33 -23.61
N GLU A 55 -9.97 18.52 -23.47
CA GLU A 55 -10.40 19.50 -22.46
C GLU A 55 -11.79 20.10 -22.75
N SER A 56 -12.36 19.83 -23.93
CA SER A 56 -13.70 20.28 -24.33
C SER A 56 -14.81 19.73 -23.44
N GLY A 57 -14.56 18.66 -22.65
CA GLY A 57 -15.58 18.00 -21.84
C GLY A 57 -16.60 17.20 -22.68
N VAL A 58 -16.34 17.05 -23.97
CA VAL A 58 -17.23 16.39 -24.94
C VAL A 58 -16.44 15.39 -25.77
N LEU A 59 -17.03 14.23 -26.05
CA LEU A 59 -16.46 13.21 -26.94
C LEU A 59 -17.52 12.75 -27.94
N TYR A 60 -17.23 12.94 -29.22
CA TYR A 60 -18.17 12.61 -30.29
C TYR A 60 -18.14 11.11 -30.61
N PRO A 61 -19.28 10.50 -31.01
CA PRO A 61 -19.33 9.07 -31.30
C PRO A 61 -18.39 8.60 -32.41
N ASP A 62 -18.10 9.46 -33.40
CA ASP A 62 -17.14 9.19 -34.49
C ASP A 62 -15.68 9.11 -34.03
N GLN A 63 -15.37 9.58 -32.82
CA GLN A 63 -14.06 9.44 -32.19
C GLN A 63 -13.91 8.10 -31.44
N ILE A 64 -15.01 7.35 -31.29
CA ILE A 64 -15.10 6.10 -30.52
C ILE A 64 -15.26 4.94 -31.49
N GLN A 65 -14.22 4.11 -31.59
CA GLN A 65 -14.25 2.93 -32.46
C GLN A 65 -15.23 1.87 -31.92
N ARG A 66 -15.20 1.61 -30.61
CA ARG A 66 -16.01 0.59 -29.93
C ARG A 66 -15.95 0.71 -28.41
N VAL A 67 -16.93 0.10 -27.75
CA VAL A 67 -16.88 -0.23 -26.32
C VAL A 67 -16.26 -1.61 -26.17
N MET A 68 -15.37 -1.77 -25.19
CA MET A 68 -14.73 -3.05 -24.91
C MET A 68 -14.78 -3.36 -23.41
N LEU A 69 -15.08 -4.62 -23.12
CA LEU A 69 -14.99 -5.23 -21.80
C LEU A 69 -13.92 -6.31 -21.86
N GLY A 70 -12.90 -6.24 -21.01
CA GLY A 70 -11.84 -7.24 -20.97
C GLY A 70 -11.47 -7.64 -19.56
N TRP A 71 -11.23 -8.92 -19.33
CA TRP A 71 -10.70 -9.41 -18.06
C TRP A 71 -9.17 -9.33 -18.04
N SER A 72 -8.60 -8.79 -16.96
CA SER A 72 -7.16 -8.65 -16.76
C SER A 72 -6.66 -9.61 -15.70
N LYS A 73 -5.67 -10.44 -16.08
CA LYS A 73 -5.01 -11.38 -15.15
C LYS A 73 -4.16 -10.68 -14.09
N LYS A 74 -3.66 -9.48 -14.39
CA LYS A 74 -2.70 -8.76 -13.54
C LYS A 74 -3.30 -8.38 -12.19
N ASP A 75 -4.55 -7.95 -12.21
CA ASP A 75 -5.34 -7.46 -11.09
C ASP A 75 -6.62 -8.27 -10.88
N ALA A 76 -6.79 -9.36 -11.63
CA ALA A 76 -7.93 -10.27 -11.59
C ALA A 76 -9.25 -9.50 -11.58
N SER A 77 -9.45 -8.66 -12.59
CA SER A 77 -10.55 -7.71 -12.66
C SER A 77 -11.12 -7.60 -14.06
N TRP A 78 -12.42 -7.37 -14.18
CA TRP A 78 -13.05 -6.95 -15.43
C TRP A 78 -12.89 -5.45 -15.62
N HIS A 79 -12.48 -5.00 -16.81
CA HIS A 79 -12.32 -3.58 -17.14
C HIS A 79 -13.24 -3.21 -18.30
N LEU A 80 -14.15 -2.26 -18.07
CA LEU A 80 -14.97 -1.63 -19.08
C LEU A 80 -14.31 -0.34 -19.55
N GLY A 81 -14.19 -0.16 -20.86
CA GLY A 81 -13.58 1.03 -21.44
C GLY A 81 -13.97 1.30 -22.88
N LEU A 82 -13.45 2.41 -23.39
CA LEU A 82 -13.59 2.86 -24.77
C LEU A 82 -12.30 2.58 -25.54
N VAL A 83 -12.44 2.19 -26.80
CA VAL A 83 -11.35 2.16 -27.77
C VAL A 83 -11.56 3.30 -28.76
N PHE A 84 -10.58 4.19 -28.88
CA PHE A 84 -10.67 5.35 -29.75
C PHE A 84 -10.13 5.13 -31.16
N GLU A 85 -10.60 5.98 -32.07
CA GLU A 85 -10.04 6.12 -33.40
C GLU A 85 -8.59 6.62 -33.37
N ALA A 86 -7.85 6.36 -34.45
CA ALA A 86 -6.40 6.55 -34.49
C ALA A 86 -5.95 8.00 -34.19
N SER A 87 -6.69 8.99 -34.66
CA SER A 87 -6.38 10.42 -34.46
C SER A 87 -6.41 10.81 -32.98
N LEU A 88 -7.51 10.49 -32.28
CA LEU A 88 -7.62 10.77 -30.85
C LEU A 88 -6.65 9.90 -30.06
N ALA A 89 -6.46 8.64 -30.44
CA ALA A 89 -5.50 7.77 -29.76
C ALA A 89 -4.06 8.30 -29.81
N GLN A 90 -3.65 8.87 -30.95
CA GLN A 90 -2.32 9.48 -31.11
C GLN A 90 -2.16 10.69 -30.19
N GLN A 91 -3.17 11.56 -30.09
CA GLN A 91 -3.15 12.70 -29.16
C GLN A 91 -3.05 12.26 -27.69
N ARG A 92 -3.71 11.15 -27.33
CA ARG A 92 -3.72 10.62 -25.96
C ARG A 92 -2.48 9.81 -25.59
N GLY A 93 -1.79 9.27 -26.60
CA GLY A 93 -0.74 8.25 -26.42
C GLY A 93 -1.28 6.85 -26.07
N SER A 94 -2.59 6.62 -26.21
CA SER A 94 -3.22 5.30 -26.01
C SER A 94 -4.57 5.22 -26.72
N ARG A 95 -4.87 4.05 -27.30
CA ARG A 95 -6.21 3.76 -27.86
C ARG A 95 -7.23 3.43 -26.78
N TRP A 96 -6.79 2.93 -25.64
CA TRP A 96 -7.64 2.45 -24.56
C TRP A 96 -7.95 3.58 -23.57
N CYS A 97 -9.20 3.64 -23.11
CA CYS A 97 -9.66 4.51 -22.04
C CYS A 97 -10.58 3.72 -21.12
N GLU A 98 -10.05 3.24 -20.01
CA GLU A 98 -10.87 2.59 -18.99
C GLU A 98 -11.86 3.57 -18.36
N LEU A 99 -13.07 3.09 -18.10
CA LEU A 99 -14.15 3.82 -17.44
C LEU A 99 -14.44 3.25 -16.04
N ALA A 100 -14.55 1.93 -15.92
CA ALA A 100 -14.89 1.23 -14.68
C ALA A 100 -14.23 -0.15 -14.61
N ALA A 101 -14.05 -0.68 -13.40
CA ALA A 101 -13.51 -2.02 -13.19
C ALA A 101 -14.26 -2.79 -12.08
N TRP A 102 -14.25 -4.13 -12.15
CA TRP A 102 -14.84 -5.04 -11.16
C TRP A 102 -13.82 -6.09 -10.74
N PRO A 103 -13.32 -6.03 -9.49
CA PRO A 103 -12.42 -7.05 -8.95
C PRO A 103 -13.12 -8.40 -8.87
N ASP A 104 -12.62 -9.34 -9.65
CA ASP A 104 -13.20 -10.66 -9.82
C ASP A 104 -12.09 -11.70 -10.00
N LYS A 105 -11.69 -12.30 -8.87
CA LYS A 105 -10.60 -13.30 -8.82
C LYS A 105 -10.82 -14.46 -9.78
N ASN A 106 -12.08 -14.85 -9.98
CA ASN A 106 -12.44 -16.00 -10.80
C ASN A 106 -12.90 -15.59 -12.21
N GLY A 107 -13.29 -14.33 -12.39
CA GLY A 107 -13.77 -13.79 -13.67
C GLY A 107 -15.25 -14.09 -13.96
N ASP A 108 -15.96 -14.79 -13.08
CA ASP A 108 -17.34 -15.21 -13.32
C ASP A 108 -18.38 -14.42 -12.51
N VAL A 109 -17.98 -13.82 -11.38
CA VAL A 109 -18.91 -13.17 -10.43
C VAL A 109 -19.54 -11.91 -11.01
N TYR A 110 -18.74 -11.08 -11.68
CA TYR A 110 -19.18 -9.77 -12.18
C TYR A 110 -19.37 -9.73 -13.69
N ARG A 111 -19.18 -10.86 -14.38
CA ARG A 111 -19.20 -10.93 -15.83
C ARG A 111 -20.52 -10.41 -16.41
N ASP A 112 -21.66 -10.95 -15.99
CA ASP A 112 -22.97 -10.59 -16.55
C ASP A 112 -23.32 -9.12 -16.31
N LEU A 113 -22.98 -8.59 -15.12
CA LEU A 113 -23.19 -7.19 -14.77
C LEU A 113 -22.30 -6.26 -15.61
N ALA A 114 -21.03 -6.63 -15.79
CA ALA A 114 -20.10 -5.85 -16.60
C ALA A 114 -20.47 -5.90 -18.09
N GLU A 115 -20.92 -7.06 -18.59
CA GLU A 115 -21.45 -7.23 -19.95
C GLU A 115 -22.70 -6.37 -20.16
N GLN A 116 -23.65 -6.38 -19.21
CA GLN A 116 -24.83 -5.51 -19.23
C GLN A 116 -24.46 -4.02 -19.29
N ALA A 117 -23.49 -3.59 -18.46
CA ALA A 117 -23.01 -2.21 -18.44
C ALA A 117 -22.38 -1.80 -19.77
N GLY A 118 -21.53 -2.65 -20.35
CA GLY A 118 -20.85 -2.39 -21.61
C GLY A 118 -21.78 -2.42 -22.82
N GLN A 119 -22.69 -3.39 -22.88
CA GLN A 119 -23.68 -3.50 -23.95
C GLN A 119 -24.61 -2.27 -23.97
N SER A 120 -25.08 -1.82 -22.80
CA SER A 120 -25.92 -0.62 -22.71
C SER A 120 -25.18 0.65 -23.14
N LEU A 121 -23.90 0.80 -22.77
CA LEU A 121 -23.08 1.93 -23.22
C LEU A 121 -22.92 1.90 -24.75
N ALA A 122 -22.60 0.75 -25.33
CA ALA A 122 -22.44 0.60 -26.77
C ALA A 122 -23.72 0.95 -27.55
N THR A 123 -24.88 0.52 -27.04
CA THR A 123 -26.19 0.89 -27.61
C THR A 123 -26.43 2.40 -27.58
N ASN A 124 -26.16 3.07 -26.46
CA ASN A 124 -26.29 4.54 -26.38
C ASN A 124 -25.34 5.28 -27.32
N LEU A 125 -24.14 4.74 -27.56
CA LEU A 125 -23.14 5.32 -28.45
C LEU A 125 -23.31 4.93 -29.92
N SER A 126 -24.24 4.03 -30.24
CA SER A 126 -24.39 3.46 -31.58
C SER A 126 -23.09 2.88 -32.17
N CYS A 127 -22.28 2.22 -31.32
CA CYS A 127 -21.01 1.60 -31.72
C CYS A 127 -20.94 0.12 -31.34
N ARG A 128 -19.87 -0.58 -31.72
CA ARG A 128 -19.71 -2.01 -31.46
C ARG A 128 -19.37 -2.29 -30.00
N PHE A 129 -19.87 -3.40 -29.46
CA PHE A 129 -19.47 -3.94 -28.16
C PHE A 129 -18.64 -5.21 -28.35
N ASN A 130 -17.46 -5.28 -27.72
CA ASN A 130 -16.58 -6.43 -27.76
C ASN A 130 -16.26 -6.91 -26.34
N VAL A 131 -16.35 -8.22 -26.11
CA VAL A 131 -15.96 -8.87 -24.84
C VAL A 131 -14.70 -9.70 -25.07
N VAL A 132 -13.70 -9.54 -24.19
CA VAL A 132 -12.49 -10.36 -24.13
C VAL A 132 -12.58 -11.21 -22.85
N PRO A 133 -12.84 -12.53 -22.96
CA PRO A 133 -13.02 -13.39 -21.80
C PRO A 133 -11.70 -13.59 -21.03
N PRO A 134 -11.75 -14.07 -19.77
CA PRO A 134 -10.56 -14.51 -19.06
C PRO A 134 -9.81 -15.55 -19.88
N GLU A 135 -8.49 -15.46 -19.92
CA GLU A 135 -7.67 -16.50 -20.50
C GLU A 135 -7.82 -17.77 -19.65
N ASN A 136 -8.38 -18.84 -20.20
CA ASN A 136 -8.63 -20.09 -19.48
C ASN A 136 -7.32 -20.63 -18.88
N VAL A 137 -7.09 -20.39 -17.58
CA VAL A 137 -5.82 -20.75 -16.89
C VAL A 137 -5.65 -22.27 -16.71
N GLY A 138 -6.67 -23.09 -17.01
CA GLY A 138 -6.66 -24.54 -16.75
C GLY A 138 -7.02 -25.43 -17.94
N GLY A 139 -7.23 -24.87 -19.13
CA GLY A 139 -7.54 -25.66 -20.31
C GLY A 139 -6.27 -26.10 -21.02
N ALA A 140 -5.52 -27.05 -20.46
CA ALA A 140 -4.65 -27.88 -21.29
C ALA A 140 -5.55 -28.56 -22.30
N ALA A 141 -5.62 -27.99 -23.51
CA ALA A 141 -6.26 -28.64 -24.63
C ALA A 141 -5.51 -29.95 -24.85
N THR A 142 -6.06 -31.05 -24.36
CA THR A 142 -5.81 -32.38 -24.89
C THR A 142 -6.33 -32.35 -26.32
N THR A 143 -5.57 -31.75 -27.24
CA THR A 143 -5.72 -31.99 -28.66
C THR A 143 -5.31 -33.42 -28.88
N THR A 144 -6.24 -34.35 -28.67
CA THR A 144 -6.21 -35.64 -29.36
C THR A 144 -6.24 -35.27 -30.85
N PRO A 145 -5.17 -35.55 -31.62
CA PRO A 145 -5.19 -35.26 -33.05
C PRO A 145 -6.37 -36.02 -33.68
N PRO A 146 -7.11 -35.40 -34.61
CA PRO A 146 -8.21 -36.08 -35.28
C PRO A 146 -7.65 -37.31 -36.00
N VAL A 147 -8.15 -38.48 -35.62
CA VAL A 147 -7.93 -39.74 -36.34
C VAL A 147 -8.38 -39.50 -37.78
N ALA A 148 -7.41 -39.50 -38.69
CA ALA A 148 -7.63 -39.33 -40.12
C ALA A 148 -8.44 -40.52 -40.65
N SER A 149 -9.68 -40.26 -41.07
CA SER A 149 -10.38 -41.16 -41.98
C SER A 149 -9.85 -40.92 -43.41
N PRO A 150 -9.49 -41.98 -44.15
CA PRO A 150 -8.86 -41.86 -45.46
C PRO A 150 -9.88 -41.42 -46.53
N GLN A 151 -9.63 -40.31 -47.21
CA GLN A 151 -10.30 -39.97 -48.47
C GLN A 151 -9.44 -40.36 -49.69
N PRO A 152 -10.06 -40.84 -50.78
CA PRO A 152 -9.37 -41.37 -51.95
C PRO A 152 -8.74 -40.29 -52.83
N ARG A 153 -7.57 -40.64 -53.38
CA ARG A 153 -6.82 -39.90 -54.41
C ARG A 153 -7.72 -39.51 -55.58
N GLN A 154 -7.69 -38.23 -55.96
CA GLN A 154 -7.94 -37.80 -57.32
C GLN A 154 -6.70 -37.11 -57.88
N THR A 155 -6.28 -37.64 -59.02
CA THR A 155 -5.15 -37.26 -59.86
C THR A 155 -5.49 -36.05 -60.73
N ASP A 156 -4.54 -35.13 -60.77
CA ASP A 156 -3.89 -34.64 -62.00
C ASP A 156 -4.76 -34.10 -63.15
N TYR A 157 -4.68 -32.78 -63.37
CA TYR A 157 -4.63 -32.22 -64.73
C TYR A 157 -3.76 -30.96 -64.75
N SER A 158 -2.68 -31.07 -65.51
CA SER A 158 -1.76 -30.02 -65.96
C SER A 158 -2.42 -29.07 -66.97
N ARG A 159 -2.09 -27.76 -66.94
CA ARG A 159 -1.75 -26.98 -68.16
C ARG A 159 -1.16 -25.58 -67.86
N PRO A 160 -0.10 -25.13 -68.59
CA PRO A 160 0.57 -23.84 -68.41
C PRO A 160 0.23 -22.79 -69.50
N ALA A 161 0.58 -21.52 -69.25
CA ALA A 161 1.40 -20.63 -70.10
C ALA A 161 1.07 -19.14 -69.91
N ASP A 162 2.13 -18.38 -69.61
CA ASP A 162 2.49 -17.03 -70.08
C ASP A 162 1.42 -15.97 -70.33
N TYR A 163 1.48 -14.87 -69.56
CA TYR A 163 1.28 -13.50 -70.07
C TYR A 163 1.93 -12.49 -69.10
N GLN A 164 3.01 -11.83 -69.56
CA GLN A 164 3.40 -10.50 -69.05
C GLN A 164 2.52 -9.43 -69.69
N PRO A 165 2.29 -8.30 -69.00
CA PRO A 165 2.86 -7.08 -69.57
C PRO A 165 3.48 -6.13 -68.53
N THR A 166 4.58 -5.54 -68.97
CA THR A 166 5.21 -4.30 -68.50
C THR A 166 4.23 -3.14 -68.40
N THR A 167 4.29 -2.35 -67.31
CA THR A 167 4.01 -0.91 -67.36
C THR A 167 4.84 -0.13 -66.33
N THR A 168 5.51 0.86 -66.90
CA THR A 168 6.33 1.95 -66.36
C THR A 168 5.73 2.72 -65.18
N SER A 169 6.55 2.93 -64.14
CA SER A 169 6.33 3.93 -63.09
C SER A 169 6.66 5.35 -63.59
N PRO A 170 5.81 6.36 -63.36
CA PRO A 170 6.21 7.76 -63.47
C PRO A 170 6.79 8.25 -62.14
N SER A 171 8.04 8.69 -62.23
CA SER A 171 8.69 9.61 -61.29
C SER A 171 7.95 10.96 -61.29
N TYR A 172 7.52 11.42 -60.11
CA TYR A 172 6.95 12.75 -59.93
C TYR A 172 7.91 13.57 -59.05
N TYR A 173 8.58 14.55 -59.67
CA TYR A 173 9.37 15.59 -58.99
C TYR A 173 8.48 16.77 -58.60
N ASP A 174 8.92 17.43 -57.53
CA ASP A 174 8.75 18.84 -57.18
C ASP A 174 7.34 19.41 -56.97
N ALA A 175 6.97 19.54 -55.70
CA ALA A 175 6.05 20.57 -55.23
C ALA A 175 6.83 21.55 -54.31
N PRO A 176 6.67 22.88 -54.49
CA PRO A 176 7.43 23.90 -53.77
C PRO A 176 6.98 24.08 -52.31
N GLN A 177 7.96 24.27 -51.42
CA GLN A 177 7.79 24.66 -50.02
C GLN A 177 6.99 25.97 -49.90
N PRO A 178 5.97 26.05 -49.02
CA PRO A 178 5.39 27.32 -48.63
C PRO A 178 6.33 28.11 -47.72
N ALA A 179 6.47 29.40 -48.03
CA ALA A 179 7.29 30.38 -47.35
C ALA A 179 6.96 30.52 -45.85
N GLN A 180 8.01 30.59 -45.04
CA GLN A 180 7.92 30.98 -43.63
C GLN A 180 7.56 32.47 -43.50
N PRO A 181 6.58 32.86 -42.67
CA PRO A 181 6.40 34.27 -42.32
C PRO A 181 7.46 34.71 -41.32
N ALA A 182 8.20 35.77 -41.69
CA ALA A 182 9.09 36.51 -40.84
C ALA A 182 8.33 37.06 -39.62
N SER A 183 8.80 36.72 -38.41
CA SER A 183 8.33 37.32 -37.17
C SER A 183 9.37 38.30 -36.66
N THR A 184 9.19 39.57 -37.02
CA THR A 184 9.76 40.72 -36.32
C THR A 184 8.87 41.03 -35.12
N SER A 185 9.35 40.80 -33.90
CA SER A 185 9.01 41.67 -32.76
C SER A 185 9.94 41.47 -31.58
N GLN A 186 10.73 42.52 -31.43
CA GLN A 186 11.61 42.89 -30.35
C GLN A 186 10.74 43.28 -29.14
N TYR A 187 10.68 42.43 -28.12
CA TYR A 187 10.20 42.82 -26.79
C TYR A 187 11.32 42.56 -25.78
N ALA A 188 11.96 43.64 -25.36
CA ALA A 188 12.89 43.67 -24.25
C ALA A 188 12.11 43.56 -22.93
N PRO A 189 12.49 42.69 -21.98
CA PRO A 189 11.93 42.71 -20.64
C PRO A 189 12.53 43.89 -19.83
N PRO A 190 11.76 44.55 -18.96
CA PRO A 190 12.28 45.58 -18.08
C PRO A 190 13.20 44.95 -17.02
N SER A 191 14.36 45.57 -16.86
CA SER A 191 15.34 45.37 -15.81
C SER A 191 14.71 45.57 -14.44
N GLN A 192 14.49 44.46 -13.71
CA GLN A 192 14.20 44.52 -12.28
C GLN A 192 15.52 44.74 -11.53
N GLN A 193 15.55 45.89 -10.85
CA GLN A 193 16.61 46.33 -9.95
C GLN A 193 16.82 45.27 -8.85
N GLN A 194 18.05 44.78 -8.74
CA GLN A 194 18.52 44.05 -7.56
C GLN A 194 18.48 44.99 -6.35
N PRO A 195 17.85 44.61 -5.23
CA PRO A 195 18.19 45.21 -3.95
C PRO A 195 19.58 44.73 -3.55
N SER A 196 20.51 45.68 -3.50
CA SER A 196 21.81 45.59 -2.82
C SER A 196 21.57 45.09 -1.38
N TYR A 197 22.02 43.87 -1.10
CA TYR A 197 21.99 43.33 0.26
C TYR A 197 23.27 43.77 0.97
N GLY A 198 23.06 44.51 2.05
CA GLY A 198 24.09 45.11 2.88
C GLY A 198 25.01 44.08 3.50
N ASP A 199 26.27 44.52 3.52
CA ASP A 199 27.36 44.18 4.40
C ASP A 199 26.90 43.87 5.83
N TYR A 200 27.14 42.64 6.30
CA TYR A 200 27.05 42.30 7.73
C TYR A 200 28.45 41.90 8.19
N SER A 201 29.07 42.86 8.87
CA SER A 201 30.31 42.70 9.63
C SER A 201 30.24 41.51 10.58
N GLU A 202 31.25 40.66 10.51
CA GLU A 202 31.63 39.71 11.55
C GLU A 202 31.69 40.42 12.90
N THR A 203 30.90 39.93 13.86
CA THR A 203 31.17 40.13 15.28
C THR A 203 31.28 38.76 15.92
N THR A 204 32.53 38.40 16.19
CA THR A 204 32.92 37.31 17.08
C THR A 204 32.53 37.75 18.49
N ASP A 205 31.54 37.12 19.09
CA ASP A 205 31.31 37.28 20.52
C ASP A 205 31.27 35.93 21.22
N ALA A 206 31.98 35.91 22.33
CA ALA A 206 32.38 34.76 23.10
C ALA A 206 31.42 34.54 24.27
N GLY A 207 31.20 33.27 24.61
CA GLY A 207 30.84 32.87 25.97
C GLY A 207 29.36 32.63 26.22
N ALA A 208 29.03 31.38 26.56
CA ALA A 208 28.48 31.02 27.87
C ALA A 208 28.18 29.51 27.87
N TYR A 209 29.05 28.73 28.50
CA TYR A 209 28.79 27.34 28.83
C TYR A 209 27.81 27.30 30.01
N THR A 210 26.64 26.70 29.84
CA THR A 210 25.79 26.29 30.96
C THR A 210 26.17 24.89 31.39
N GLN A 211 26.61 24.79 32.64
CA GLN A 211 26.96 23.56 33.34
C GLN A 211 25.77 22.61 33.47
N GLN A 212 26.04 21.33 33.24
CA GLN A 212 25.13 20.21 33.42
C GLN A 212 25.18 19.75 34.89
N PRO A 213 24.06 19.60 35.61
CA PRO A 213 24.10 19.06 36.96
C PRO A 213 24.48 17.57 36.93
N ALA A 214 25.46 17.22 37.77
CA ALA A 214 25.91 15.86 38.02
C ALA A 214 24.79 15.05 38.70
N TYR A 215 24.53 13.85 38.20
CA TYR A 215 23.72 12.84 38.88
C TYR A 215 24.63 11.99 39.77
N PRO A 216 24.17 11.59 40.97
CA PRO A 216 24.95 10.73 41.85
C PRO A 216 25.09 9.32 41.26
N GLU A 217 26.31 8.81 41.29
CA GLU A 217 26.63 7.40 41.07
C GLU A 217 25.98 6.55 42.16
N THR A 218 25.12 5.61 41.76
CA THR A 218 24.73 4.48 42.62
C THR A 218 25.54 3.27 42.18
N THR A 219 26.56 2.96 42.97
CA THR A 219 27.27 1.69 42.94
C THR A 219 26.36 0.65 43.60
N ASP A 220 25.75 -0.24 42.82
CA ASP A 220 25.08 -1.42 43.37
C ASP A 220 25.74 -2.70 42.86
N ALA A 221 26.04 -3.54 43.84
CA ALA A 221 26.92 -4.67 43.77
C ALA A 221 26.39 -5.79 42.84
N GLY A 222 27.32 -6.40 42.11
CA GLY A 222 27.04 -7.55 41.26
C GLY A 222 26.61 -8.77 42.06
N VAL A 223 25.48 -9.35 41.65
CA VAL A 223 25.11 -10.72 42.02
C VAL A 223 25.41 -11.60 40.80
N TYR A 224 26.45 -12.42 40.92
CA TYR A 224 26.80 -13.45 39.95
C TYR A 224 25.77 -14.59 40.04
N THR A 225 25.02 -14.84 38.97
CA THR A 225 24.33 -16.12 38.78
C THR A 225 25.26 -17.11 38.12
N GLN A 226 25.60 -18.18 38.83
CA GLN A 226 26.33 -19.32 38.30
C GLN A 226 25.48 -20.06 37.26
N GLN A 227 26.11 -20.34 36.11
CA GLN A 227 25.57 -21.13 35.02
C GLN A 227 25.83 -22.62 35.33
N PRO A 228 24.80 -23.49 35.43
CA PRO A 228 25.05 -24.92 35.57
C PRO A 228 25.54 -25.50 34.25
N ALA A 229 26.57 -26.34 34.35
CA ALA A 229 27.11 -27.14 33.26
C ALA A 229 26.10 -28.20 32.81
N TYR A 230 25.89 -28.33 31.50
CA TYR A 230 25.16 -29.45 30.90
C TYR A 230 26.12 -30.62 30.67
N PRO A 231 25.75 -31.87 31.01
CA PRO A 231 26.50 -33.03 30.56
C PRO A 231 26.20 -33.34 29.09
N GLU A 232 27.26 -33.66 28.34
CA GLU A 232 27.16 -34.33 27.03
C GLU A 232 26.62 -35.76 27.22
N THR A 233 25.64 -36.15 26.41
CA THR A 233 25.27 -37.56 26.25
C THR A 233 25.13 -37.90 24.77
N THR A 234 25.94 -38.87 24.36
CA THR A 234 25.94 -39.56 23.08
C THR A 234 24.91 -40.69 23.10
N ASP A 235 24.15 -40.79 21.99
CA ASP A 235 23.39 -41.92 21.43
C ASP A 235 22.35 -42.73 22.24
N ALA A 236 21.28 -43.01 21.49
CA ALA A 236 20.38 -44.17 21.51
C ALA A 236 19.11 -44.16 22.39
N GLU A 237 18.01 -44.25 21.65
CA GLU A 237 16.75 -44.93 21.94
C GLU A 237 15.69 -44.27 22.84
N SER A 238 14.53 -44.13 22.21
CA SER A 238 13.30 -43.50 22.67
C SER A 238 12.55 -44.33 23.69
N TYR A 239 12.36 -43.79 24.89
CA TYR A 239 11.19 -44.07 25.74
C TYR A 239 10.72 -42.79 26.44
N THR A 240 9.40 -42.58 26.44
CA THR A 240 8.72 -41.46 27.10
C THR A 240 8.58 -41.73 28.60
N GLN A 241 9.22 -40.90 29.41
CA GLN A 241 8.98 -40.78 30.86
C GLN A 241 8.71 -39.30 31.18
N GLN A 242 7.60 -39.07 31.87
CA GLN A 242 7.06 -37.77 32.25
C GLN A 242 7.82 -37.23 33.48
N PRO A 243 8.45 -36.04 33.43
CA PRO A 243 9.13 -35.51 34.60
C PRO A 243 8.14 -34.93 35.61
N ALA A 244 8.33 -35.30 36.88
CA ALA A 244 7.68 -34.72 38.05
C ALA A 244 8.16 -33.28 38.27
N TYR A 245 7.22 -32.39 38.61
CA TYR A 245 7.51 -31.01 39.01
C TYR A 245 7.97 -30.95 40.49
N PRO A 246 8.95 -30.12 40.84
CA PRO A 246 9.26 -29.83 42.24
C PRO A 246 8.22 -28.88 42.83
N GLU A 247 7.75 -29.23 44.03
CA GLU A 247 6.90 -28.39 44.87
C GLU A 247 7.62 -27.10 45.24
N THR A 248 6.94 -25.97 45.05
CA THR A 248 7.31 -24.71 45.69
C THR A 248 6.29 -24.43 46.79
N THR A 249 6.78 -24.42 48.01
CA THR A 249 6.04 -24.01 49.20
C THR A 249 6.04 -22.48 49.24
N ASP A 250 4.88 -21.85 49.04
CA ASP A 250 4.69 -20.49 49.56
C ASP A 250 3.24 -20.21 49.93
N ALA A 251 3.09 -19.54 51.06
CA ALA A 251 1.86 -19.44 51.84
C ALA A 251 0.90 -18.36 51.31
N GLY A 252 -0.40 -18.65 51.27
CA GLY A 252 -1.42 -17.62 51.05
C GLY A 252 -2.86 -18.13 50.90
N ALA A 253 -3.62 -18.06 51.99
CA ALA A 253 -5.09 -17.94 52.10
C ALA A 253 -6.00 -18.73 51.14
N TYR A 254 -6.55 -19.86 51.62
CA TYR A 254 -7.68 -20.56 51.00
C TYR A 254 -9.01 -20.11 51.62
N THR A 255 -9.96 -19.68 50.80
CA THR A 255 -11.40 -19.77 51.10
C THR A 255 -11.94 -21.08 50.56
N GLN A 256 -12.61 -21.84 51.43
CA GLN A 256 -13.12 -23.18 51.16
C GLN A 256 -14.24 -23.19 50.12
N GLN A 257 -14.16 -24.15 49.20
CA GLN A 257 -15.22 -24.55 48.27
C GLN A 257 -15.70 -25.95 48.70
N PRO A 258 -17.01 -26.19 48.91
CA PRO A 258 -17.49 -27.49 49.37
C PRO A 258 -17.34 -28.56 48.29
N ALA A 259 -16.86 -29.73 48.72
CA ALA A 259 -16.59 -30.91 47.91
C ALA A 259 -17.89 -31.59 47.45
N TYR A 260 -17.92 -32.01 46.18
CA TYR A 260 -18.83 -33.05 45.69
C TYR A 260 -18.09 -34.39 45.71
N PRO A 261 -18.70 -35.49 46.19
CA PRO A 261 -18.08 -36.79 46.15
C PRO A 261 -18.04 -37.35 44.73
N GLU A 262 -16.85 -37.79 44.31
CA GLU A 262 -16.68 -38.70 43.17
C GLU A 262 -17.26 -40.08 43.54
N THR A 263 -18.13 -40.59 42.67
CA THR A 263 -18.43 -42.02 42.59
C THR A 263 -17.98 -42.51 41.22
N THR A 264 -16.87 -43.23 41.18
CA THR A 264 -16.53 -44.13 40.08
C THR A 264 -17.05 -45.49 40.48
N ASP A 265 -18.13 -45.98 39.85
CA ASP A 265 -18.37 -47.41 39.84
C ASP A 265 -19.17 -47.87 38.61
N ALA A 266 -18.98 -49.15 38.33
CA ALA A 266 -19.09 -49.85 37.07
C ALA A 266 -20.45 -49.80 36.34
N GLY A 267 -20.34 -49.71 35.00
CA GLY A 267 -21.04 -50.53 34.01
C GLY A 267 -22.53 -50.84 34.20
N ALA A 268 -23.37 -50.16 33.41
CA ALA A 268 -24.60 -50.74 32.88
C ALA A 268 -25.02 -49.99 31.60
N TYR A 269 -25.11 -50.73 30.50
CA TYR A 269 -25.73 -50.26 29.26
C TYR A 269 -27.24 -50.20 29.46
N THR A 270 -27.85 -49.04 29.26
CA THR A 270 -29.30 -48.91 29.08
C THR A 270 -29.59 -48.14 27.79
N GLN A 271 -30.48 -48.74 26.99
CA GLN A 271 -30.85 -48.32 25.65
C GLN A 271 -31.52 -46.95 25.61
N GLN A 272 -31.29 -46.21 24.53
CA GLN A 272 -32.04 -44.99 24.18
C GLN A 272 -33.53 -45.31 24.02
N PRO A 273 -34.44 -44.54 24.64
CA PRO A 273 -35.81 -44.46 24.15
C PRO A 273 -35.85 -43.57 22.90
N THR A 274 -36.35 -44.13 21.81
CA THR A 274 -36.80 -43.41 20.62
C THR A 274 -37.95 -42.49 21.00
N TYR A 275 -37.80 -41.19 20.72
CA TYR A 275 -38.89 -40.22 20.80
C TYR A 275 -39.70 -40.26 19.48
N PRO A 276 -41.05 -40.24 19.55
CA PRO A 276 -41.87 -40.12 18.35
C PRO A 276 -41.80 -38.70 17.76
N GLU A 277 -41.54 -38.62 16.46
CA GLU A 277 -41.77 -37.41 15.66
C GLU A 277 -43.23 -36.97 15.80
N THR A 278 -43.43 -35.78 16.34
CA THR A 278 -44.71 -35.06 16.29
C THR A 278 -44.55 -33.94 15.27
N ASN A 279 -45.14 -34.16 14.09
CA ASN A 279 -45.39 -33.13 13.10
C ASN A 279 -46.55 -32.27 13.61
N ASP A 280 -46.23 -31.14 14.26
CA ASP A 280 -47.22 -30.12 14.57
C ASP A 280 -46.82 -28.79 13.94
N ILE A 281 -47.71 -28.30 13.08
CA ILE A 281 -47.60 -27.05 12.32
C ILE A 281 -47.89 -25.91 13.30
N GLY A 282 -46.84 -25.49 14.02
CA GLY A 282 -46.84 -24.29 14.86
C GLY A 282 -46.62 -23.04 14.01
N THR A 283 -47.60 -22.14 14.00
CA THR A 283 -47.48 -20.78 13.48
C THR A 283 -46.48 -20.00 14.32
N TYR A 284 -45.28 -19.77 13.78
CA TYR A 284 -44.28 -18.89 14.38
C TYR A 284 -44.81 -17.45 14.35
N THR A 285 -45.24 -16.96 15.50
CA THR A 285 -45.37 -15.53 15.70
C THR A 285 -43.96 -15.03 16.03
N GLU A 286 -43.27 -14.44 15.05
CA GLU A 286 -42.00 -13.75 15.28
C GLU A 286 -42.21 -12.62 16.28
N GLN A 287 -41.92 -12.90 17.54
CA GLN A 287 -41.84 -11.91 18.59
C GLN A 287 -40.51 -11.16 18.40
N SER A 288 -40.49 -10.23 17.44
CA SER A 288 -39.44 -9.23 17.28
C SER A 288 -39.37 -8.40 18.56
N SER A 289 -38.56 -8.82 19.52
CA SER A 289 -38.14 -7.97 20.63
C SER A 289 -37.24 -6.89 20.05
N TYR A 290 -37.83 -5.73 19.74
CA TYR A 290 -37.10 -4.52 19.43
C TYR A 290 -36.25 -4.17 20.66
N TYR A 291 -34.99 -4.62 20.67
CA TYR A 291 -33.99 -4.01 21.52
C TYR A 291 -33.80 -2.59 20.99
N THR A 292 -34.61 -1.66 21.50
CA THR A 292 -34.33 -0.23 21.51
C THR A 292 -33.19 0.05 22.51
N GLY A 293 -32.14 -0.78 22.48
CA GLY A 293 -30.90 -0.50 23.17
C GLY A 293 -30.25 0.62 22.39
N ARG A 294 -30.25 1.84 22.96
CA ARG A 294 -29.38 2.92 22.50
C ARG A 294 -28.00 2.31 22.28
N VAL A 295 -27.55 2.24 21.03
CA VAL A 295 -26.13 2.04 20.75
C VAL A 295 -25.44 3.18 21.50
N PRO A 296 -24.65 2.90 22.54
CA PRO A 296 -23.97 3.98 23.26
C PRO A 296 -23.17 4.73 22.20
N VAL A 297 -23.44 6.03 22.07
CA VAL A 297 -22.67 6.92 21.21
C VAL A 297 -21.22 6.74 21.65
N ALA A 298 -20.39 6.16 20.78
CA ALA A 298 -19.00 5.89 21.11
C ALA A 298 -18.37 7.22 21.54
N GLU A 299 -17.95 7.30 22.80
CA GLU A 299 -17.30 8.51 23.32
C GLU A 299 -16.05 8.76 22.48
N THR A 300 -16.01 9.91 21.82
CA THR A 300 -14.85 10.32 21.03
C THR A 300 -13.68 10.56 21.99
N ARG A 301 -12.70 9.66 21.99
CA ARG A 301 -11.50 9.86 22.80
C ARG A 301 -10.76 11.10 22.29
N PRO A 302 -10.41 12.06 23.18
CA PRO A 302 -9.61 13.19 22.77
C PRO A 302 -8.23 12.72 22.29
N LEU A 303 -7.67 13.43 21.31
CA LEU A 303 -6.31 13.19 20.85
C LEU A 303 -5.31 13.38 22.01
N PRO A 304 -4.26 12.53 22.11
CA PRO A 304 -3.26 12.65 23.16
C PRO A 304 -2.48 13.95 23.01
N ALA A 305 -2.21 14.64 24.12
CA ALA A 305 -1.49 15.92 24.09
C ALA A 305 -0.13 15.81 23.37
N LEU A 306 0.20 16.81 22.56
CA LEU A 306 1.52 16.94 21.94
C LEU A 306 2.58 17.27 23.01
N PRO A 307 3.81 16.74 22.89
CA PRO A 307 4.33 15.96 21.78
C PRO A 307 4.02 14.46 21.87
N VAL A 308 3.70 13.84 20.73
CA VAL A 308 3.49 12.38 20.61
C VAL A 308 4.79 11.73 20.11
N LYS A 309 5.36 10.82 20.90
CA LYS A 309 6.65 10.16 20.60
C LYS A 309 6.40 8.80 19.96
N MET A 310 6.96 8.57 18.77
CA MET A 310 6.89 7.28 18.05
C MET A 310 8.29 6.78 17.79
N GLU A 311 8.82 5.83 18.56
CA GLU A 311 10.19 5.28 18.48
C GLU A 311 11.32 6.27 18.03
N MET A 312 11.47 6.48 16.71
CA MET A 312 12.47 7.35 16.09
C MET A 312 11.98 8.74 15.68
N TRP A 313 10.70 9.06 15.85
CA TRP A 313 10.05 10.30 15.47
C TRP A 313 9.29 10.90 16.65
N THR A 314 9.08 12.20 16.61
CA THR A 314 8.26 12.92 17.58
C THR A 314 7.41 13.92 16.81
N LEU A 315 6.11 13.79 16.95
CA LEU A 315 5.15 14.79 16.48
C LEU A 315 5.09 15.90 17.52
N GLN A 316 5.38 17.12 17.10
CA GLN A 316 5.29 18.34 17.91
C GLN A 316 4.57 19.42 17.11
N GLY A 317 4.03 20.44 17.78
CA GLY A 317 3.28 21.51 17.13
C GLY A 317 2.22 22.10 18.05
N ASP A 318 1.42 23.02 17.49
CA ASP A 318 0.29 23.63 18.20
C ASP A 318 -0.98 22.77 18.17
N GLY A 319 -0.99 21.72 17.35
CA GLY A 319 -2.13 20.81 17.18
C GLY A 319 -3.22 21.32 16.24
N SER A 320 -3.17 22.58 15.82
CA SER A 320 -4.24 23.24 15.06
C SER A 320 -3.81 23.77 13.69
N THR A 321 -2.61 24.34 13.57
CA THR A 321 -2.19 25.03 12.36
C THR A 321 -0.90 24.46 11.79
N GLN A 322 -0.01 23.98 12.65
CA GLN A 322 1.28 23.46 12.22
C GLN A 322 1.71 22.28 13.07
N LEU A 323 1.99 21.18 12.39
CA LEU A 323 2.59 19.99 12.96
C LEU A 323 3.95 19.74 12.35
N GLU A 324 4.83 19.19 13.15
CA GLU A 324 6.17 18.86 12.75
C GLU A 324 6.53 17.47 13.27
N LEU A 325 6.87 16.56 12.36
CA LEU A 325 7.49 15.29 12.69
C LEU A 325 9.00 15.48 12.67
N VAL A 326 9.61 15.39 13.85
CA VAL A 326 11.07 15.51 14.01
C VAL A 326 11.66 14.15 14.31
N ARG A 327 12.68 13.77 13.54
CA ARG A 327 13.42 12.53 13.81
C ARG A 327 14.29 12.71 15.05
N SER A 328 14.23 11.75 15.97
CA SER A 328 14.99 11.79 17.23
C SER A 328 16.49 11.80 16.98
N GLY A 329 17.23 12.58 17.78
CA GLY A 329 18.70 12.58 17.73
C GLY A 329 19.32 11.21 18.04
N LYS A 330 18.58 10.33 18.74
CA LYS A 330 19.01 8.95 19.02
C LYS A 330 19.23 8.14 17.74
N TRP A 331 18.42 8.35 16.71
CA TRP A 331 18.59 7.70 15.41
C TRP A 331 19.96 8.04 14.79
N ALA A 332 20.30 9.33 14.74
CA ALA A 332 21.56 9.79 14.17
C ALA A 332 22.77 9.27 14.97
N ARG A 333 22.71 9.33 16.31
CA ARG A 333 23.77 8.78 17.18
C ARG A 333 23.95 7.28 16.98
N ASN A 334 22.86 6.51 16.91
CA ASN A 334 22.94 5.06 16.68
C ASN A 334 23.54 4.74 15.30
N LYS A 335 23.22 5.52 14.26
CA LYS A 335 23.83 5.36 12.93
C LYS A 335 25.32 5.71 12.95
N LEU A 336 25.72 6.80 13.60
CA LEU A 336 27.12 7.19 13.76
C LEU A 336 27.93 6.12 14.53
N LEU A 337 27.38 5.59 15.61
CA LEU A 337 28.01 4.49 16.36
C LEU A 337 28.20 3.24 15.50
N ARG A 338 27.20 2.87 14.68
CA ARG A 338 27.34 1.76 13.73
C ARG A 338 28.40 2.02 12.67
N ILE A 339 28.44 3.24 12.12
CA ILE A 339 29.48 3.63 11.15
C ILE A 339 30.86 3.51 11.79
N ALA A 340 31.06 4.10 12.98
CA ALA A 340 32.33 4.02 13.71
C ALA A 340 32.72 2.57 14.02
N TRP A 341 31.76 1.74 14.43
CA TRP A 341 31.97 0.32 14.71
C TRP A 341 32.38 -0.46 13.47
N TYR A 342 31.68 -0.29 12.35
CA TYR A 342 32.05 -0.94 11.10
C TYR A 342 33.40 -0.44 10.56
N SER A 343 33.68 0.86 10.65
CA SER A 343 34.99 1.40 10.28
C SER A 343 36.12 0.82 11.14
N LEU A 344 35.91 0.64 12.44
CA LEU A 344 36.88 -0.03 13.32
C LEU A 344 37.16 -1.46 12.85
N TRP A 345 36.13 -2.27 12.63
CA TRP A 345 36.31 -3.65 12.15
C TRP A 345 36.95 -3.73 10.77
N ALA A 346 36.58 -2.83 9.86
CA ALA A 346 37.22 -2.74 8.55
C ALA A 346 38.73 -2.52 8.68
N VAL A 347 39.16 -1.58 9.54
CA VAL A 347 40.59 -1.34 9.80
C VAL A 347 41.26 -2.58 10.38
N VAL A 348 40.63 -3.25 11.36
CA VAL A 348 41.16 -4.49 11.94
C VAL A 348 41.37 -5.56 10.87
N TYR A 349 40.38 -5.81 10.01
CA TYR A 349 40.52 -6.79 8.92
C TYR A 349 41.59 -6.41 7.92
N VAL A 350 41.69 -5.13 7.54
CA VAL A 350 42.75 -4.65 6.62
C VAL A 350 44.13 -4.85 7.23
N VAL A 351 44.31 -4.54 8.52
CA VAL A 351 45.58 -4.74 9.24
C VAL A 351 45.91 -6.23 9.35
N LEU A 352 44.94 -7.09 9.67
CA LEU A 352 45.15 -8.54 9.73
C LEU A 352 45.58 -9.10 8.37
N VAL A 353 44.88 -8.72 7.30
CA VAL A 353 45.25 -9.11 5.93
C VAL A 353 46.67 -8.63 5.59
N ALA A 354 47.00 -7.37 5.88
CA ALA A 354 48.32 -6.83 5.63
C ALA A 354 49.41 -7.55 6.44
N ALA A 355 49.16 -7.81 7.72
CA ALA A 355 50.07 -8.56 8.58
C ALA A 355 50.32 -9.97 8.04
N THR A 356 49.27 -10.67 7.57
CA THR A 356 49.42 -12.00 6.97
C THR A 356 50.27 -11.99 5.70
N PHE A 357 50.17 -10.96 4.85
CA PHE A 357 51.00 -10.85 3.64
C PHE A 357 52.42 -10.36 3.91
N LEU A 358 52.64 -9.62 4.99
CA LEU A 358 53.95 -9.01 5.31
C LEU A 358 54.79 -9.85 6.27
N SER A 359 54.19 -10.76 7.03
CA SER A 359 54.91 -11.64 7.93
C SER A 359 55.42 -12.87 7.18
N ASP A 360 56.71 -13.18 7.28
CA ASP A 360 57.30 -14.47 6.85
C ASP A 360 56.84 -15.68 7.71
N ILE A 361 55.69 -15.55 8.38
CA ILE A 361 55.07 -16.61 9.16
C ILE A 361 54.41 -17.57 8.16
N ALA A 362 54.61 -18.88 8.35
CA ALA A 362 54.19 -19.95 7.45
C ALA A 362 52.84 -19.71 6.76
N ASP A 363 52.75 -20.08 5.48
CA ASP A 363 51.57 -19.86 4.63
C ASP A 363 50.27 -20.25 5.36
N PRO A 364 49.27 -19.35 5.41
CA PRO A 364 48.02 -19.64 6.09
C PRO A 364 47.38 -20.89 5.44
N ASN A 365 47.10 -21.91 6.25
CA ASN A 365 46.41 -23.11 5.81
C ASN A 365 44.99 -23.13 6.43
N PRO A 366 43.92 -22.96 5.62
CA PRO A 366 43.91 -22.94 4.15
C PRO A 366 44.29 -21.60 3.52
N SER A 367 44.87 -21.65 2.32
CA SER A 367 45.42 -20.49 1.59
C SER A 367 44.39 -19.44 1.17
N PHE A 368 43.10 -19.75 1.27
CA PHE A 368 42.03 -18.78 0.95
C PHE A 368 41.73 -17.79 2.11
N LEU A 369 42.27 -18.02 3.32
CA LEU A 369 41.96 -17.18 4.49
C LEU A 369 42.24 -15.68 4.30
N PRO A 370 43.38 -15.24 3.72
CA PRO A 370 43.62 -13.81 3.48
C PRO A 370 42.58 -13.19 2.53
N PHE A 371 42.15 -13.93 1.50
CA PHE A 371 41.13 -13.49 0.56
C PHE A 371 39.76 -13.37 1.23
N LEU A 372 39.42 -14.27 2.15
CA LEU A 372 38.21 -14.16 2.96
C LEU A 372 38.26 -12.92 3.87
N GLY A 373 39.42 -12.60 4.44
CA GLY A 373 39.65 -11.37 5.20
C GLY A 373 39.40 -10.11 4.36
N ILE A 374 39.93 -10.07 3.13
CA ILE A 374 39.69 -8.97 2.17
C ILE A 374 38.21 -8.85 1.83
N ALA A 375 37.55 -9.95 1.49
CA ALA A 375 36.12 -9.95 1.16
C ALA A 375 35.28 -9.42 2.33
N THR A 376 35.61 -9.84 3.56
CA THR A 376 34.94 -9.37 4.78
C THR A 376 35.17 -7.87 4.99
N ALA A 377 36.41 -7.39 4.83
CA ALA A 377 36.72 -5.96 4.92
C ALA A 377 35.91 -5.13 3.92
N VAL A 378 35.84 -5.56 2.65
CA VAL A 378 35.06 -4.87 1.59
C VAL A 378 33.58 -4.80 1.96
N ILE A 379 32.99 -5.91 2.46
CA ILE A 379 31.57 -5.94 2.88
C ILE A 379 31.34 -4.96 4.04
N VAL A 380 32.18 -4.97 5.07
CA VAL A 380 32.04 -4.10 6.23
C VAL A 380 32.20 -2.62 5.85
N ILE A 381 33.15 -2.31 4.96
CA ILE A 381 33.32 -0.97 4.38
C ILE A 381 32.05 -0.55 3.62
N GLY A 382 31.50 -1.43 2.79
CA GLY A 382 30.23 -1.20 2.08
C GLY A 382 29.07 -0.90 3.04
N LEU A 383 28.96 -1.63 4.16
CA LEU A 383 27.95 -1.38 5.20
C LEU A 383 28.15 -0.03 5.90
N ALA A 384 29.40 0.37 6.16
CA ALA A 384 29.70 1.69 6.72
C ALA A 384 29.26 2.81 5.76
N PHE A 385 29.60 2.70 4.48
CA PHE A 385 29.17 3.64 3.45
C PHE A 385 27.66 3.68 3.26
N TYR A 386 26.98 2.52 3.28
CA TYR A 386 25.52 2.46 3.20
C TYR A 386 24.86 3.20 4.39
N ASN A 387 25.34 2.98 5.61
CA ASN A 387 24.81 3.69 6.78
C ASN A 387 25.09 5.20 6.73
N LEU A 388 26.26 5.61 6.21
CA LEU A 388 26.58 7.02 5.98
C LEU A 388 25.68 7.64 4.91
N TYR A 389 25.45 6.93 3.80
CA TYR A 389 24.54 7.34 2.74
C TYR A 389 23.12 7.53 3.28
N GLU A 390 22.60 6.56 4.05
CA GLU A 390 21.29 6.73 4.70
C GLU A 390 21.28 7.90 5.69
N LEU A 391 22.35 8.08 6.46
CA LEU A 391 22.46 9.18 7.41
C LEU A 391 22.33 10.52 6.69
N ILE A 392 22.90 10.67 5.49
CA ILE A 392 22.93 11.92 4.71
C ILE A 392 21.65 12.13 3.89
N THR A 393 21.08 11.07 3.32
CA THR A 393 19.97 11.18 2.36
C THR A 393 18.59 11.12 2.99
N ARG A 394 18.43 10.40 4.11
CA ARG A 394 17.10 10.21 4.70
C ARG A 394 16.57 11.50 5.33
N PRO A 395 15.30 11.88 5.07
CA PRO A 395 14.66 13.04 5.69
C PRO A 395 14.72 13.00 7.21
N ASN A 396 14.85 14.17 7.85
CA ASN A 396 14.90 14.27 9.32
C ASN A 396 13.75 15.10 9.90
N ARG A 397 12.96 15.77 9.05
CA ARG A 397 11.87 16.65 9.46
C ARG A 397 10.76 16.58 8.41
N ILE A 398 9.51 16.46 8.84
CA ILE A 398 8.33 16.59 7.97
C ILE A 398 7.46 17.68 8.58
N ILE A 399 7.13 18.70 7.79
CA ILE A 399 6.33 19.85 8.22
C ILE A 399 4.96 19.72 7.57
N ILE A 400 3.91 19.71 8.38
CA ILE A 400 2.51 19.71 7.96
C ILE A 400 1.96 21.07 8.37
N ASP A 401 1.66 21.91 7.39
CA ASP A 401 1.12 23.24 7.59
C ASP A 401 -0.34 23.24 7.14
N GLY A 402 -1.26 23.28 8.09
CA GLY A 402 -2.70 23.28 7.84
C GLY A 402 -3.21 24.60 7.27
N ALA A 403 -2.52 25.72 7.53
CA ALA A 403 -2.91 27.02 7.00
C ALA A 403 -2.66 27.09 5.48
N SER A 404 -1.49 26.61 5.03
CA SER A 404 -1.21 26.48 3.60
C SER A 404 -1.74 25.17 2.99
N GLY A 405 -2.15 24.21 3.82
CA GLY A 405 -2.49 22.86 3.41
C GLY A 405 -1.33 22.15 2.74
N THR A 406 -0.08 22.36 3.20
CA THR A 406 1.10 21.75 2.57
C THR A 406 1.80 20.76 3.48
N VAL A 407 2.28 19.67 2.89
CA VAL A 407 3.19 18.72 3.53
C VAL A 407 4.55 18.85 2.87
N ARG A 408 5.57 19.16 3.65
CA ARG A 408 6.96 19.32 3.19
C ARG A 408 7.87 18.35 3.90
N VAL A 409 8.62 17.58 3.13
CA VAL A 409 9.63 16.63 3.63
C VAL A 409 11.00 17.28 3.50
N MET A 410 11.66 17.47 4.64
CA MET A 410 12.89 18.24 4.77
C MET A 410 14.08 17.35 5.16
N ARG A 411 15.25 17.72 4.63
CA ARG A 411 16.56 17.23 5.05
C ARG A 411 17.43 18.43 5.42
N GLY A 412 17.55 18.71 6.71
CA GLY A 412 18.18 19.95 7.18
C GLY A 412 17.40 21.16 6.65
N LYS A 413 18.05 21.99 5.82
CA LYS A 413 17.44 23.15 5.16
C LYS A 413 16.90 22.83 3.75
N SER A 414 17.23 21.66 3.18
CA SER A 414 16.81 21.29 1.83
C SER A 414 15.44 20.63 1.85
N GLU A 415 14.51 21.15 1.06
CA GLU A 415 13.25 20.50 0.75
C GLU A 415 13.51 19.34 -0.23
N LYS A 416 13.02 18.15 0.09
CA LYS A 416 13.16 16.95 -0.75
C LYS A 416 11.88 16.62 -1.50
N TRP A 417 10.74 16.92 -0.91
CA TRP A 417 9.45 16.63 -1.48
C TRP A 417 8.39 17.54 -0.86
N ARG A 418 7.35 17.85 -1.63
CA ARG A 418 6.22 18.68 -1.24
C ARG A 418 4.93 18.13 -1.86
N ALA A 419 3.85 18.13 -1.10
CA ALA A 419 2.49 17.98 -1.60
C ALA A 419 1.60 19.08 -1.03
N THR A 420 0.62 19.50 -1.83
CA THR A 420 -0.41 20.45 -1.42
C THR A 420 -1.72 19.73 -1.10
N ARG A 421 -2.66 20.41 -0.44
CA ARG A 421 -3.94 19.83 -0.04
C ARG A 421 -4.75 19.33 -1.23
N THR A 422 -4.64 19.99 -2.39
CA THR A 422 -5.29 19.53 -3.63
C THR A 422 -4.67 18.24 -4.16
N ASP A 423 -3.42 17.96 -3.82
CA ASP A 423 -2.73 16.72 -4.17
C ASP A 423 -3.01 15.60 -3.18
N ILE A 424 -3.51 15.89 -1.99
CA ILE A 424 -3.69 14.91 -0.90
C ILE A 424 -5.17 14.57 -0.77
N GLU A 425 -5.52 13.33 -1.12
CA GLU A 425 -6.90 12.84 -1.03
C GLU A 425 -7.25 12.41 0.40
N SER A 426 -6.34 11.69 1.06
CA SER A 426 -6.55 11.21 2.42
C SER A 426 -5.25 10.80 3.11
N VAL A 427 -5.31 10.58 4.42
CA VAL A 427 -4.22 10.08 5.26
C VAL A 427 -4.53 8.63 5.65
N TYR A 428 -3.59 7.72 5.43
CA TYR A 428 -3.73 6.31 5.81
C TYR A 428 -2.76 5.94 6.91
N VAL A 429 -3.29 5.31 7.96
CA VAL A 429 -2.51 4.61 8.98
C VAL A 429 -2.69 3.12 8.75
N THR A 430 -1.66 2.45 8.27
CA THR A 430 -1.69 1.00 8.05
C THR A 430 -0.97 0.28 9.19
N GLN A 431 -1.60 -0.72 9.80
CA GLN A 431 -0.95 -1.53 10.83
C GLN A 431 -1.16 -3.02 10.58
N VAL A 432 -0.07 -3.77 10.58
CA VAL A 432 -0.10 -5.23 10.58
C VAL A 432 -0.11 -5.70 12.02
N VAL A 433 -1.19 -6.35 12.42
CA VAL A 433 -1.38 -6.91 13.76
C VAL A 433 -1.35 -8.43 13.70
N ASN A 434 -0.78 -9.07 14.71
CA ASN A 434 -0.90 -10.52 14.85
C ASN A 434 -2.25 -10.92 15.46
N ARG A 435 -2.53 -12.22 15.55
CA ARG A 435 -3.74 -12.78 16.22
C ARG A 435 -3.95 -12.35 17.68
N LYS A 436 -2.91 -11.86 18.36
CA LYS A 436 -2.97 -11.29 19.72
C LYS A 436 -3.15 -9.77 19.71
N ALA A 437 -3.45 -9.19 18.54
CA ALA A 437 -3.57 -7.76 18.30
C ALA A 437 -2.32 -6.95 18.69
N VAL A 438 -1.15 -7.58 18.69
CA VAL A 438 0.13 -6.88 18.82
C VAL A 438 0.51 -6.36 17.45
N VAL A 439 0.71 -5.04 17.36
CA VAL A 439 1.18 -4.40 16.13
C VAL A 439 2.61 -4.84 15.86
N GLN A 440 2.83 -5.46 14.71
CA GLN A 440 4.14 -5.90 14.24
C GLN A 440 4.79 -4.86 13.34
N HIS A 441 3.97 -4.11 12.61
CA HIS A 441 4.42 -3.15 11.60
C HIS A 441 3.39 -2.03 11.49
N GLY A 442 3.86 -0.79 11.36
CA GLY A 442 3.03 0.39 11.20
C GLY A 442 3.55 1.28 10.07
N GLU A 443 2.64 1.84 9.28
CA GLU A 443 2.95 2.80 8.23
C GLU A 443 2.00 3.98 8.31
N LEU A 444 2.52 5.17 8.01
CA LEU A 444 1.73 6.36 7.77
C LEU A 444 1.95 6.81 6.33
N ASN A 445 0.88 6.84 5.55
CA ASN A 445 0.90 7.12 4.13
C ASN A 445 -0.04 8.29 3.79
N LEU A 446 0.30 9.05 2.75
CA LEU A 446 -0.62 9.98 2.09
C LEU A 446 -1.10 9.36 0.79
N GLN A 447 -2.41 9.34 0.56
CA GLN A 447 -2.97 9.01 -0.75
C GLN A 447 -2.99 10.27 -1.61
N LEU A 448 -2.36 10.23 -2.78
CA LEU A 448 -2.24 11.40 -3.65
C LEU A 448 -3.24 11.38 -4.81
N ALA A 449 -3.96 12.48 -5.04
CA ALA A 449 -5.07 12.59 -6.00
C ALA A 449 -4.63 12.70 -7.48
N HIS A 450 -3.40 13.17 -7.72
CA HIS A 450 -2.90 13.57 -9.04
C HIS A 450 -2.00 12.55 -9.73
N VAL A 451 -1.55 11.51 -9.02
CA VAL A 451 -0.81 10.42 -9.64
C VAL A 451 -1.83 9.40 -10.15
N SER A 452 -1.67 8.91 -11.37
CA SER A 452 -2.71 8.19 -12.14
C SER A 452 -3.03 6.76 -11.62
N GLY A 453 -3.03 6.56 -10.31
CA GLY A 453 -3.33 5.33 -9.60
C GLY A 453 -3.37 5.61 -8.09
N ASP A 454 -3.80 4.62 -7.30
CA ASP A 454 -3.78 4.65 -5.83
C ASP A 454 -2.34 4.67 -5.30
N GLU A 455 -1.57 5.71 -5.62
CA GLU A 455 -0.19 5.84 -5.18
C GLU A 455 -0.15 6.41 -3.76
N PHE A 456 0.38 5.60 -2.86
CA PHE A 456 0.61 5.94 -1.47
C PHE A 456 2.02 6.49 -1.33
N TYR A 457 2.13 7.70 -0.81
CA TYR A 457 3.42 8.30 -0.44
C TYR A 457 3.72 8.01 1.04
N PRO A 458 4.75 7.21 1.36
CA PRO A 458 5.08 6.88 2.73
C PRO A 458 5.72 8.06 3.45
N LEU A 459 5.05 8.54 4.51
CA LEU A 459 5.60 9.55 5.42
C LEU A 459 6.44 8.93 6.53
N LEU A 460 5.93 7.87 7.15
CA LEU A 460 6.57 7.18 8.27
C LEU A 460 6.45 5.67 8.11
N LEU A 461 7.54 4.98 8.45
CA LEU A 461 7.60 3.53 8.55
C LEU A 461 8.05 3.18 9.96
N GLU A 462 7.22 2.45 10.70
CA GLU A 462 7.48 1.96 12.04
C GLU A 462 7.62 0.44 12.00
N SER A 463 8.87 -0.03 12.01
CA SER A 463 9.20 -1.44 11.80
C SER A 463 8.85 -2.33 12.99
N GLN A 464 8.80 -1.77 14.21
CA GLN A 464 8.35 -2.44 15.43
C GLN A 464 7.83 -1.40 16.44
N PRO A 465 6.53 -1.09 16.43
CA PRO A 465 5.97 -0.18 17.41
C PRO A 465 6.20 -0.72 18.82
N LYS A 466 6.96 0.04 19.61
CA LYS A 466 7.18 -0.25 21.03
C LYS A 466 5.98 0.24 21.83
N GLY A 467 4.85 -0.44 21.66
CA GLY A 467 3.64 -0.21 22.43
C GLY A 467 2.88 -1.51 22.55
N LYS A 468 2.73 -2.04 23.77
CA LYS A 468 1.61 -2.94 24.03
C LYS A 468 0.36 -2.07 23.87
N PRO A 469 -0.64 -2.47 23.06
CA PRO A 469 -1.93 -1.80 23.08
C PRO A 469 -2.36 -1.69 24.54
N THR A 470 -2.80 -0.51 24.97
CA THR A 470 -3.19 -0.28 26.36
C THR A 470 -4.19 -1.37 26.77
N ASP A 471 -3.89 -2.10 27.84
CA ASP A 471 -4.53 -3.38 28.21
C ASP A 471 -6.07 -3.28 28.39
N VAL A 472 -6.57 -2.04 28.54
CA VAL A 472 -7.99 -1.70 28.66
C VAL A 472 -8.78 -1.97 27.36
N ASP A 473 -8.18 -1.83 26.18
CA ASP A 473 -8.93 -1.89 24.91
C ASP A 473 -8.95 -3.25 24.21
N LEU A 474 -7.94 -4.09 24.46
CA LEU A 474 -7.88 -5.45 23.90
C LEU A 474 -9.00 -6.36 24.42
N LYS A 475 -9.57 -6.05 25.59
CA LYS A 475 -10.66 -6.83 26.19
C LYS A 475 -12.03 -6.46 25.63
N VAL A 476 -12.22 -5.20 25.21
CA VAL A 476 -13.52 -4.69 24.73
C VAL A 476 -13.70 -4.98 23.24
N HIS A 477 -12.62 -4.90 22.46
CA HIS A 477 -12.67 -5.13 21.02
C HIS A 477 -12.35 -6.60 20.74
N ARG A 478 -13.36 -7.35 20.26
CA ARG A 478 -13.20 -8.74 19.81
C ARG A 478 -11.91 -8.86 18.99
N ARG A 479 -11.10 -9.89 19.28
CA ARG A 479 -9.85 -10.19 18.57
C ARG A 479 -10.02 -9.94 17.05
N PRO A 480 -9.14 -9.16 16.42
CA PRO A 480 -9.28 -8.82 15.00
C PRO A 480 -9.28 -10.11 14.18
N ARG A 481 -10.39 -10.39 13.50
CA ARG A 481 -10.58 -11.64 12.72
C ARG A 481 -10.39 -11.44 11.23
N LYS A 482 -10.35 -10.19 10.76
CA LYS A 482 -10.31 -9.87 9.33
C LYS A 482 -9.59 -8.55 9.12
N ASP A 483 -8.99 -8.41 7.95
CA ASP A 483 -8.52 -7.15 7.42
C ASP A 483 -9.70 -6.17 7.29
N GLU A 484 -9.47 -4.93 7.69
CA GLU A 484 -10.52 -3.93 7.78
C GLU A 484 -9.94 -2.53 7.59
N ILE A 485 -10.64 -1.73 6.78
CA ILE A 485 -10.39 -0.30 6.65
C ILE A 485 -11.52 0.42 7.37
N GLN A 486 -11.19 1.22 8.37
CA GLN A 486 -12.14 2.00 9.15
C GLN A 486 -11.77 3.49 9.14
N ASP A 487 -12.76 4.34 9.36
CA ASP A 487 -12.51 5.77 9.54
C ASP A 487 -11.70 6.00 10.83
N LEU A 488 -10.62 6.76 10.71
CA LEU A 488 -9.73 7.10 11.80
C LEU A 488 -10.42 8.06 12.81
N SER A 489 -11.49 8.73 12.41
CA SER A 489 -12.26 9.67 13.26
C SER A 489 -13.25 9.00 14.22
N LEU A 490 -13.80 7.83 13.87
CA LEU A 490 -14.91 7.20 14.61
C LEU A 490 -14.46 6.21 15.70
N SER A 491 -13.22 5.76 15.65
CA SER A 491 -12.82 4.55 16.38
C SER A 491 -11.97 4.80 17.63
N GLY A 492 -11.58 6.05 17.91
CA GLY A 492 -10.63 6.35 18.99
C GLY A 492 -9.22 5.90 18.63
N PHE A 493 -8.22 6.63 19.13
CA PHE A 493 -6.81 6.35 18.84
C PHE A 493 -6.27 5.33 19.85
N TYR A 494 -5.86 4.15 19.37
CA TYR A 494 -5.32 3.06 20.19
C TYR A 494 -3.80 3.02 20.21
N THR A 495 -3.16 3.68 19.24
CA THR A 495 -1.71 3.72 19.09
C THR A 495 -1.24 5.14 18.80
N ASP A 496 0.00 5.44 19.16
CA ASP A 496 0.61 6.75 18.89
C ASP A 496 0.61 7.05 17.38
N LEU A 497 0.82 6.04 16.52
CA LEU A 497 0.77 6.18 15.07
C LEU A 497 -0.63 6.57 14.56
N GLN A 498 -1.70 5.98 15.12
CA GLN A 498 -3.07 6.38 14.80
C GLN A 498 -3.35 7.81 15.25
N ALA A 499 -2.91 8.20 16.45
CA ALA A 499 -3.06 9.56 16.94
C ALA A 499 -2.36 10.57 16.03
N VAL A 500 -1.13 10.25 15.58
CA VAL A 500 -0.39 11.06 14.62
C VAL A 500 -1.09 11.17 13.28
N GLY A 501 -1.61 10.06 12.74
CA GLY A 501 -2.43 10.10 11.53
C GLY A 501 -3.69 10.96 11.68
N GLY A 502 -4.35 10.89 12.84
CA GLY A 502 -5.51 11.70 13.18
C GLY A 502 -5.20 13.18 13.24
N TYR A 503 -4.10 13.56 13.89
CA TYR A 503 -3.60 14.93 13.92
C TYR A 503 -3.32 15.48 12.51
N ILE A 504 -2.65 14.69 11.67
CA ILE A 504 -2.30 15.12 10.30
C ILE A 504 -3.56 15.26 9.44
N ALA A 505 -4.48 14.30 9.50
CA ALA A 505 -5.76 14.35 8.79
C ALA A 505 -6.58 15.58 9.20
N ALA A 506 -6.65 15.86 10.51
CA ALA A 506 -7.37 17.01 11.06
C ALA A 506 -6.76 18.35 10.61
N VAL A 507 -5.44 18.49 10.71
CA VAL A 507 -4.73 19.74 10.31
C VAL A 507 -4.80 19.99 8.81
N LEU A 508 -4.74 18.93 7.99
CA LEU A 508 -4.90 19.07 6.53
C LEU A 508 -6.37 19.23 6.10
N GLY A 509 -7.33 18.91 6.97
CA GLY A 509 -8.75 18.87 6.64
C GLY A 509 -9.06 17.87 5.53
N VAL A 510 -8.46 16.67 5.60
CA VAL A 510 -8.71 15.54 4.69
C VAL A 510 -9.17 14.32 5.49
N PRO A 511 -9.86 13.34 4.88
CA PRO A 511 -10.23 12.10 5.54
C PRO A 511 -9.00 11.34 6.07
N GLY A 512 -9.16 10.70 7.22
CA GLY A 512 -8.17 9.78 7.80
C GLY A 512 -8.71 8.35 7.83
N TRP A 513 -7.90 7.39 7.39
CA TRP A 513 -8.27 5.98 7.33
C TRP A 513 -7.30 5.14 8.16
N TYR A 514 -7.83 4.14 8.85
CA TYR A 514 -7.06 3.09 9.51
C TYR A 514 -7.22 1.77 8.76
N ASP A 515 -6.15 1.31 8.12
CA ASP A 515 -6.05 0.02 7.44
C ASP A 515 -5.39 -1.01 8.37
N ARG A 516 -6.19 -1.89 8.95
CA ARG A 516 -5.72 -2.97 9.81
C ARG A 516 -5.58 -4.25 9.00
N ARG A 517 -4.40 -4.86 9.05
CA ARG A 517 -4.10 -6.15 8.40
C ARG A 517 -3.74 -7.21 9.43
N VAL A 518 -4.35 -8.38 9.37
CA VAL A 518 -4.16 -9.47 10.34
C VAL A 518 -3.19 -10.51 9.78
N LYS A 519 -2.11 -10.79 10.51
CA LYS A 519 -1.11 -11.82 10.18
C LYS A 519 -1.24 -13.08 11.03
#